data_AF-A0A5B6ZNU5-F1
#
_entry.id   AF-A0A5B6ZNU5-F1
#
_cell.length_a   1.000
_cell.length_b   1.000
_cell.length_c   1.000
_cell.angle_alpha   90.00
_cell.angle_beta   90.00
_cell.angle_gamma   90.00
#
_symmetry.space_group_name_H-M   'P 1'
#
loop_
_entity.id
_entity.type
_entity.pdbx_description
1 polymer ?
#
loop_
_entity_poly.entity_id
_entity_poly.type
_entity_poly.pdbx_seq_one_letter_code
_entity_poly.pdbx_strand_id
1 'polypeptide(L)'
;MYKCTVLPRVLEQVVNCKDELSQYYLMDCIIQVFPDEYHLQTLETLLGACPQLQPTVDIKTVLSQLMERLSNYADSSPEVLPEFLQVEAFTKLSSAIGKVIEAQIDMPIVGAITLYVSLLTFTLRVHPDRLDYVDKVLGACVKKLSGKAKLEDSKATKQVVALLSAPLEKYNDIVTALTLSNYPRVMDHLDNGMNKVMAMVIIQSIMKNTTCISTADKVDVLFELIKGLIKDLDGTPIDELDDEDFKEEQNSVARLIHMLYNDDPEEMLKIICTVRKHIMTGGPKRLPFTVPSLVFSALKLVRRLHGQDGDVVGEEVPATPKKIFQLLNQTIEALSSVPSPELALRLYLQCAEAANDCDLEPVAYEFFTQAFILYEEEVADSKAQVTAIHLIIGTLQRMNVFGVENRDTLTHKATGYSAKLLKKPDQCRAVYACSHLFWVDDQDGIKDGERVLLCLKRSLRIANAAQQMANVTRGSSGPVT
;
A
#
# COMPACT_ATOMS: atom_id res chain seq x y z
N MET A 1 -35.67 36.69 23.26
CA MET A 1 -35.45 38.02 22.62
C MET A 1 -34.69 37.90 21.30
N TYR A 2 -33.50 37.30 21.27
CA TYR A 2 -32.70 37.18 20.04
C TYR A 2 -33.44 36.46 18.89
N LYS A 3 -33.93 35.23 19.15
CA LYS A 3 -34.67 34.39 18.18
C LYS A 3 -35.91 35.04 17.57
N CYS A 4 -36.72 35.72 18.38
CA CYS A 4 -38.04 36.19 17.95
C CYS A 4 -38.05 37.63 17.44
N THR A 5 -37.00 38.43 17.70
CA THR A 5 -37.06 39.87 17.47
C THR A 5 -35.80 40.42 16.83
N VAL A 6 -34.62 40.11 17.37
CA VAL A 6 -33.36 40.71 16.89
C VAL A 6 -32.95 40.07 15.57
N LEU A 7 -32.74 38.76 15.54
CA LEU A 7 -32.23 38.08 14.35
C LEU A 7 -33.16 38.23 13.14
N PRO A 8 -34.48 38.01 13.23
CA PRO A 8 -35.37 38.16 12.07
C PRO A 8 -35.34 39.57 11.47
N ARG A 9 -35.31 40.62 12.31
CA ARG A 9 -35.25 42.01 11.84
C ARG A 9 -33.90 42.34 11.19
N VAL A 10 -32.80 41.82 11.74
CA VAL A 10 -31.48 42.02 11.14
C VAL A 10 -31.41 41.31 9.78
N LEU A 11 -31.83 40.04 9.70
CA LEU A 11 -31.84 39.28 8.45
C LEU A 11 -32.75 39.89 7.39
N GLU A 12 -33.88 40.47 7.78
CA GLU A 12 -34.75 41.21 6.87
C GLU A 12 -34.00 42.38 6.21
N GLN A 13 -33.20 43.13 6.97
CA GLN A 13 -32.39 44.22 6.40
C GLN A 13 -31.25 43.69 5.52
N VAL A 14 -30.61 42.58 5.91
CA VAL A 14 -29.56 41.95 5.10
C VAL A 14 -30.10 41.48 3.75
N VAL A 15 -31.25 40.80 3.74
CA VAL A 15 -31.86 40.33 2.49
C VAL A 15 -32.32 41.52 1.62
N ASN A 16 -32.89 42.56 2.24
CA ASN A 16 -33.43 43.71 1.52
C ASN A 16 -32.38 44.71 1.02
N CYS A 17 -31.17 44.76 1.60
CA CYS A 17 -30.16 45.75 1.18
C CYS A 17 -29.64 45.48 -0.25
N LYS A 18 -29.72 44.24 -0.73
CA LYS A 18 -29.36 43.81 -2.09
C LYS A 18 -27.95 44.22 -2.56
N ASP A 19 -27.07 44.56 -1.62
CA ASP A 19 -25.69 44.95 -1.88
C ASP A 19 -24.75 43.81 -1.47
N GLU A 20 -23.92 43.35 -2.40
CA GLU A 20 -23.07 42.17 -2.23
C GLU A 20 -22.11 42.30 -1.04
N LEU A 21 -21.39 43.43 -0.95
CA LEU A 21 -20.41 43.68 0.09
C LEU A 21 -21.07 43.78 1.47
N SER A 22 -22.21 44.50 1.53
CA SER A 22 -22.98 44.63 2.77
C SER A 22 -23.56 43.29 3.21
N GLN A 23 -24.11 42.49 2.28
CA GLN A 23 -24.67 41.18 2.61
C GLN A 23 -23.61 40.23 3.15
N TYR A 24 -22.45 40.14 2.49
CA TYR A 24 -21.32 39.35 2.97
C TYR A 24 -20.87 39.80 4.37
N TYR A 25 -20.57 41.10 4.52
CA TYR A 25 -20.04 41.66 5.76
C TYR A 25 -21.02 41.52 6.93
N LEU A 26 -22.30 41.80 6.71
CA LEU A 26 -23.32 41.69 7.76
C LEU A 26 -23.55 40.25 8.19
N MET A 27 -23.56 39.30 7.24
CA MET A 27 -23.69 37.88 7.57
C MET A 27 -22.47 37.38 8.37
N ASP A 28 -21.26 37.74 7.95
CA ASP A 28 -20.03 37.41 8.68
C ASP A 28 -20.03 38.04 10.09
N CYS A 29 -20.46 39.30 10.21
CA CYS A 29 -20.62 39.98 11.51
C CYS A 29 -21.64 39.29 12.42
N ILE A 30 -22.78 38.82 11.89
CA ILE A 30 -23.74 38.04 12.67
C ILE A 30 -23.04 36.78 13.22
N ILE A 31 -22.32 36.05 12.37
CA ILE A 31 -21.61 34.84 12.77
C ILE A 31 -20.54 35.13 13.81
N GLN A 32 -19.75 36.20 13.67
CA GLN A 32 -18.63 36.52 14.56
C GLN A 32 -19.06 37.13 15.91
N VAL A 33 -20.06 38.01 15.91
CA VAL A 33 -20.40 38.81 17.10
C VAL A 33 -21.30 38.06 18.07
N PHE A 34 -22.24 37.25 17.57
CA PHE A 34 -23.21 36.57 18.44
C PHE A 34 -22.67 35.23 18.99
N PRO A 35 -23.08 34.83 20.21
CA PRO A 35 -22.68 33.56 20.83
C PRO A 35 -23.13 32.31 20.06
N ASP A 36 -22.44 31.20 20.31
CA ASP A 36 -22.68 29.90 19.67
C ASP A 36 -24.04 29.30 20.02
N GLU A 37 -24.50 29.45 21.25
CA GLU A 37 -25.83 29.00 21.71
C GLU A 37 -26.94 29.68 20.89
N TYR A 38 -26.73 30.95 20.52
CA TYR A 38 -27.72 31.71 19.76
C TYR A 38 -27.78 31.19 18.33
N HIS A 39 -26.64 30.93 17.71
CA HIS A 39 -26.56 30.33 16.38
C HIS A 39 -27.22 28.95 16.36
N LEU A 40 -26.94 28.10 17.35
CA LEU A 40 -27.54 26.77 17.43
C LEU A 40 -29.08 26.86 17.52
N GLN A 41 -29.62 27.69 18.40
CA GLN A 41 -31.07 27.80 18.62
C GLN A 41 -31.84 28.54 17.50
N THR A 42 -31.12 29.24 16.63
CA THR A 42 -31.67 30.05 15.52
C THR A 42 -31.20 29.60 14.13
N LEU A 43 -30.54 28.44 14.05
CA LEU A 43 -29.92 27.89 12.84
C LEU A 43 -30.88 27.86 11.65
N GLU A 44 -32.13 27.47 11.87
CA GLU A 44 -33.16 27.43 10.83
C GLU A 44 -33.48 28.80 10.24
N THR A 45 -33.59 29.82 11.09
CA THR A 45 -33.88 31.20 10.66
C THR A 45 -32.68 31.80 9.92
N LEU A 46 -31.46 31.57 10.44
CA LEU A 46 -30.22 32.05 9.83
C LEU A 46 -30.00 31.42 8.45
N LEU A 47 -30.06 30.09 8.37
CA LEU A 47 -29.87 29.34 7.12
C LEU A 47 -30.98 29.59 6.10
N GLY A 48 -32.20 29.91 6.54
CA GLY A 48 -33.32 30.27 5.66
C GLY A 48 -33.10 31.59 4.90
N ALA A 49 -32.25 32.48 5.41
CA ALA A 49 -31.89 33.73 4.74
C ALA A 49 -30.79 33.53 3.68
N CYS A 50 -29.92 32.53 3.82
CA CYS A 50 -28.77 32.33 2.93
C CYS A 50 -29.13 32.17 1.43
N PRO A 51 -30.17 31.41 1.03
CA PRO A 51 -30.58 31.31 -0.37
C PRO A 51 -31.20 32.60 -0.94
N GLN A 52 -31.55 33.57 -0.10
CA GLN A 52 -32.20 34.84 -0.52
C GLN A 52 -31.19 35.96 -0.78
N LEU A 53 -29.90 35.73 -0.48
CA LEU A 53 -28.83 36.67 -0.75
C LEU A 53 -28.54 36.76 -2.25
N GLN A 54 -27.84 37.82 -2.66
CA GLN A 54 -27.41 37.95 -4.05
C GLN A 54 -26.51 36.77 -4.46
N PRO A 55 -26.63 36.24 -5.70
CA PRO A 55 -25.84 35.09 -6.14
C PRO A 55 -24.33 35.31 -6.13
N THR A 56 -23.87 36.57 -6.18
CA THR A 56 -22.46 36.95 -6.18
C THR A 56 -21.84 36.98 -4.78
N VAL A 57 -22.66 36.95 -3.72
CA VAL A 57 -22.17 36.94 -2.33
C VAL A 57 -21.37 35.66 -2.08
N ASP A 58 -20.19 35.80 -1.45
CA ASP A 58 -19.35 34.68 -1.01
C ASP A 58 -19.94 33.95 0.21
N ILE A 59 -21.12 33.36 0.00
CA ILE A 59 -21.85 32.57 0.99
C ILE A 59 -21.10 31.30 1.38
N LYS A 60 -20.18 30.84 0.51
CA LYS A 60 -19.30 29.70 0.78
C LYS A 60 -18.47 29.96 2.03
N THR A 61 -17.83 31.13 2.10
CA THR A 61 -16.98 31.51 3.22
C THR A 61 -17.80 31.70 4.50
N VAL A 62 -18.93 32.42 4.40
CA VAL A 62 -19.87 32.65 5.52
C VAL A 62 -20.34 31.32 6.14
N LEU A 63 -20.86 30.39 5.32
CA LEU A 63 -21.33 29.09 5.83
C LEU A 63 -20.20 28.21 6.35
N SER A 64 -19.01 28.28 5.75
CA SER A 64 -17.84 27.55 6.24
C SER A 64 -17.40 28.05 7.61
N GLN A 65 -17.37 29.37 7.83
CA GLN A 65 -17.07 29.97 9.14
C GLN A 65 -18.12 29.59 10.19
N LEU A 66 -19.41 29.58 9.84
CA LEU A 66 -20.46 29.12 10.75
C LEU A 66 -20.25 27.65 11.16
N MET A 67 -19.99 26.77 10.20
CA MET A 67 -19.77 25.34 10.48
C MET A 67 -18.50 25.11 11.29
N GLU A 68 -17.40 25.80 10.97
CA GLU A 68 -16.15 25.75 11.73
C GLU A 68 -16.36 26.21 13.18
N ARG A 69 -17.07 27.33 13.35
CA ARG A 69 -17.39 27.88 14.66
C ARG A 69 -18.23 26.91 15.50
N LEU A 70 -19.30 26.35 14.93
CA LEU A 70 -20.13 25.34 15.59
C LEU A 70 -19.36 24.05 15.88
N SER A 71 -18.44 23.66 15.00
CA SER A 71 -17.57 22.50 15.19
C SER A 71 -16.63 22.69 16.39
N ASN A 72 -16.00 23.87 16.49
CA ASN A 72 -15.13 24.21 17.61
C ASN A 72 -15.91 24.32 18.93
N TYR A 73 -17.16 24.80 18.88
CA TYR A 73 -18.05 24.83 20.03
C TYR A 73 -18.37 23.42 20.54
N ALA A 74 -18.72 22.50 19.64
CA ALA A 74 -18.98 21.10 19.97
C ALA A 74 -17.74 20.39 20.54
N ASP A 75 -16.55 20.66 20.00
CA ASP A 75 -15.28 20.10 20.52
C ASP A 75 -14.94 20.66 21.91
N SER A 76 -15.21 21.95 22.16
CA SER A 76 -14.87 22.62 23.43
C SER A 76 -15.87 22.30 24.55
N SER A 77 -17.12 22.00 24.18
CA SER A 77 -18.22 21.76 25.12
C SER A 77 -18.97 20.47 24.76
N PRO A 78 -18.49 19.28 25.18
CA PRO A 78 -19.13 18.01 24.85
C PRO A 78 -20.58 17.89 25.38
N GLU A 79 -20.92 18.66 26.42
CA GLU A 79 -22.24 18.70 27.05
C GLU A 79 -23.34 19.18 26.10
N VAL A 80 -23.00 19.94 25.06
CA VAL A 80 -23.98 20.47 24.10
C VAL A 80 -24.24 19.56 22.89
N LEU A 81 -23.48 18.46 22.74
CA LEU A 81 -23.70 17.49 21.65
C LEU A 81 -25.14 16.97 21.56
N PRO A 82 -25.86 16.69 22.66
CA PRO A 82 -27.28 16.32 22.60
C PRO A 82 -28.16 17.43 22.03
N GLU A 83 -27.83 18.70 22.25
CA GLU A 83 -28.57 19.83 21.70
C GLU A 83 -28.44 19.91 20.17
N PHE A 84 -27.24 19.63 19.63
CA PHE A 84 -27.04 19.55 18.18
C PHE A 84 -27.92 18.49 17.52
N LEU A 85 -28.11 17.34 18.18
CA LEU A 85 -29.02 16.29 17.73
C LEU A 85 -30.48 16.74 17.83
N GLN A 86 -30.89 17.36 18.94
CA GLN A 86 -32.26 17.84 19.15
C GLN A 86 -32.68 18.90 18.12
N VAL A 87 -31.75 19.79 17.74
CA VAL A 87 -32.00 20.85 16.75
C VAL A 87 -31.86 20.33 15.31
N GLU A 88 -31.48 19.07 15.13
CA GLU A 88 -31.23 18.43 13.83
C GLU A 88 -30.21 19.25 13.00
N ALA A 89 -29.14 19.72 13.65
CA ALA A 89 -28.20 20.67 13.05
C ALA A 89 -27.63 20.19 11.71
N PHE A 90 -27.26 18.90 11.62
CA PHE A 90 -26.81 18.28 10.37
C PHE A 90 -27.85 18.39 9.24
N THR A 91 -29.10 18.01 9.50
CA THR A 91 -30.16 18.02 8.49
C THR A 91 -30.42 19.44 7.99
N LYS A 92 -30.43 20.42 8.91
CA LYS A 92 -30.63 21.83 8.59
C LYS A 92 -29.48 22.39 7.75
N LEU A 93 -28.23 22.13 8.15
CA LEU A 93 -27.04 22.55 7.40
C LEU A 93 -26.98 21.89 6.02
N SER A 94 -27.20 20.58 5.94
CA SER A 94 -27.21 19.83 4.68
C SER A 94 -28.29 20.34 3.72
N SER A 95 -29.51 20.55 4.21
CA SER A 95 -30.60 21.11 3.39
C SER A 95 -30.29 22.54 2.92
N ALA A 96 -29.75 23.38 3.80
CA ALA A 96 -29.39 24.75 3.47
C ALA A 96 -28.29 24.82 2.41
N ILE A 97 -27.23 24.02 2.54
CA ILE A 97 -26.15 23.92 1.55
C ILE A 97 -26.72 23.49 0.20
N GLY A 98 -27.61 22.48 0.17
CA GLY A 98 -28.30 22.07 -1.07
C GLY A 98 -29.05 23.23 -1.72
N LYS A 99 -29.88 23.94 -0.96
CA LYS A 99 -30.65 25.10 -1.44
C LYS A 99 -29.76 26.25 -1.93
N VAL A 100 -28.65 26.52 -1.24
CA VAL A 100 -27.70 27.57 -1.62
C VAL A 100 -26.99 27.21 -2.93
N ILE A 101 -26.57 25.97 -3.08
CA ILE A 101 -25.96 25.47 -4.32
C ILE A 101 -26.94 25.51 -5.49
N GLU A 102 -28.24 25.28 -5.25
CA GLU A 102 -29.29 25.39 -6.27
C GLU A 102 -29.62 26.85 -6.62
N ALA A 103 -29.63 27.75 -5.63
CA ALA A 103 -29.90 29.18 -5.83
C ALA A 103 -28.75 29.91 -6.55
N GLN A 104 -27.50 29.50 -6.34
CA GLN A 104 -26.32 30.07 -7.00
C GLN A 104 -25.94 29.27 -8.25
N ILE A 105 -26.57 29.59 -9.37
CA ILE A 105 -26.38 28.89 -10.67
C ILE A 105 -24.91 28.91 -11.13
N ASP A 106 -24.20 30.01 -10.88
CA ASP A 106 -22.80 30.21 -11.29
C ASP A 106 -21.77 29.79 -10.23
N MET A 107 -22.18 29.11 -9.15
CA MET A 107 -21.24 28.68 -8.11
C MET A 107 -20.17 27.73 -8.68
N PRO A 108 -18.87 28.05 -8.54
CA PRO A 108 -17.79 27.16 -8.94
C PRO A 108 -17.84 25.82 -8.21
N ILE A 109 -17.40 24.74 -8.85
CA ILE A 109 -17.37 23.40 -8.24
C ILE A 109 -16.57 23.41 -6.93
N VAL A 110 -15.42 24.10 -6.91
CA VAL A 110 -14.60 24.30 -5.72
C VAL A 110 -15.43 24.84 -4.56
N GLY A 111 -16.34 25.77 -4.85
CA GLY A 111 -17.25 26.37 -3.87
C GLY A 111 -18.13 25.33 -3.21
N ALA A 112 -18.84 24.54 -4.02
CA ALA A 112 -19.71 23.47 -3.53
C ALA A 112 -18.93 22.39 -2.75
N ILE A 113 -17.77 21.96 -3.24
CA ILE A 113 -16.94 20.97 -2.54
C ILE A 113 -16.42 21.52 -1.22
N THR A 114 -16.00 22.79 -1.17
CA THR A 114 -15.57 23.43 0.10
C THR A 114 -16.69 23.38 1.14
N LEU A 115 -17.94 23.67 0.75
CA LEU A 115 -19.09 23.55 1.65
C LEU A 115 -19.31 22.11 2.14
N TYR A 116 -19.13 21.12 1.27
CA TYR A 116 -19.19 19.71 1.68
C TYR A 116 -18.04 19.30 2.60
N VAL A 117 -16.83 19.83 2.41
CA VAL A 117 -15.68 19.62 3.31
C VAL A 117 -15.99 20.20 4.70
N SER A 118 -16.49 21.43 4.75
CA SER A 118 -16.90 22.08 6.01
C SER A 118 -18.02 21.29 6.71
N LEU A 119 -19.03 20.83 5.96
CA LEU A 119 -20.12 20.02 6.50
C LEU A 119 -19.64 18.65 7.00
N LEU A 120 -18.73 18.01 6.27
CA LEU A 120 -18.14 16.74 6.67
C LEU A 120 -17.32 16.90 7.95
N THR A 121 -16.51 17.95 8.03
CA THR A 121 -15.68 18.26 9.21
C THR A 121 -16.55 18.49 10.44
N PHE A 122 -17.64 19.26 10.28
CA PHE A 122 -18.67 19.41 11.31
C PHE A 122 -19.27 18.06 11.72
N THR A 123 -19.67 17.24 10.74
CA THR A 123 -20.29 15.93 11.00
C THR A 123 -19.34 15.01 11.77
N LEU A 124 -18.06 14.96 11.40
CA LEU A 124 -17.04 14.13 12.04
C LEU A 124 -16.75 14.55 13.49
N ARG A 125 -16.96 15.82 13.84
CA ARG A 125 -16.77 16.33 15.21
C ARG A 125 -18.02 16.19 16.06
N VAL A 126 -19.18 16.55 15.53
CA VAL A 126 -20.45 16.58 16.27
C VAL A 126 -21.14 15.21 16.31
N HIS A 127 -20.99 14.41 15.25
CA HIS A 127 -21.64 13.12 15.09
C HIS A 127 -20.66 12.02 14.63
N PRO A 128 -19.62 11.71 15.43
CA PRO A 128 -18.59 10.74 15.03
C PRO A 128 -19.15 9.35 14.72
N ASP A 129 -20.19 8.91 15.43
CA ASP A 129 -20.75 7.56 15.24
C ASP A 129 -21.73 7.45 14.06
N ARG A 130 -22.09 8.57 13.41
CA ARG A 130 -23.11 8.62 12.35
C ARG A 130 -22.49 8.50 10.96
N LEU A 131 -22.05 7.29 10.63
CA LEU A 131 -21.53 6.95 9.30
C LEU A 131 -22.54 7.24 8.17
N ASP A 132 -23.84 7.17 8.45
CA ASP A 132 -24.90 7.52 7.48
C ASP A 132 -24.87 9.00 7.10
N TYR A 133 -24.49 9.90 8.01
CA TYR A 133 -24.34 11.32 7.72
C TYR A 133 -23.11 11.58 6.86
N VAL A 134 -21.99 10.93 7.18
CA VAL A 134 -20.77 10.99 6.37
C VAL A 134 -21.04 10.51 4.94
N ASP A 135 -21.68 9.35 4.78
CA ASP A 135 -22.00 8.79 3.46
C ASP A 135 -22.99 9.68 2.68
N LYS A 136 -23.93 10.35 3.36
CA LYS A 136 -24.82 11.34 2.74
C LYS A 136 -24.06 12.54 2.18
N VAL A 137 -23.06 13.06 2.89
CA VAL A 137 -22.23 14.17 2.41
C VAL A 137 -21.41 13.75 1.19
N LEU A 138 -20.79 12.56 1.25
CA LEU A 138 -20.08 12.00 0.10
C LEU A 138 -21.03 11.79 -1.10
N GLY A 139 -22.22 11.26 -0.88
CA GLY A 139 -23.24 11.09 -1.92
C GLY A 139 -23.72 12.42 -2.53
N ALA A 140 -23.85 13.48 -1.73
CA ALA A 140 -24.14 14.82 -2.23
C ALA A 140 -23.00 15.39 -3.09
N CYS A 141 -21.75 15.11 -2.70
CA CYS A 141 -20.58 15.44 -3.51
C CYS A 141 -20.60 14.68 -4.85
N VAL A 142 -20.83 13.37 -4.85
CA VAL A 142 -20.96 12.56 -6.08
C VAL A 142 -22.04 13.13 -7.00
N LYS A 143 -23.22 13.51 -6.48
CA LYS A 143 -24.28 14.12 -7.31
C LYS A 143 -23.82 15.43 -7.96
N LYS A 144 -23.03 16.26 -7.27
CA LYS A 144 -22.52 17.51 -7.84
C LYS A 144 -21.40 17.28 -8.86
N LEU A 145 -20.63 16.21 -8.70
CA LEU A 145 -19.59 15.78 -9.64
C LEU A 145 -20.16 15.03 -10.86
N SER A 146 -21.31 14.35 -10.69
CA SER A 146 -21.99 13.61 -11.75
C SER A 146 -22.41 14.56 -12.88
N GLY A 147 -21.98 14.26 -14.10
CA GLY A 147 -22.18 15.10 -15.29
C GLY A 147 -20.93 15.85 -15.77
N LYS A 148 -19.78 15.75 -15.07
CA LYS A 148 -18.48 16.25 -15.53
C LYS A 148 -17.51 15.09 -15.70
N ALA A 149 -16.84 15.00 -16.85
CA ALA A 149 -16.05 13.82 -17.21
C ALA A 149 -14.86 13.59 -16.26
N LYS A 150 -14.11 14.64 -15.91
CA LYS A 150 -13.04 14.68 -14.88
C LYS A 150 -12.85 16.11 -14.36
N LEU A 151 -12.34 16.26 -13.13
CA LEU A 151 -12.02 17.58 -12.55
C LEU A 151 -10.65 18.06 -13.07
N GLU A 152 -10.63 19.12 -13.88
CA GLU A 152 -9.38 19.76 -14.34
C GLU A 152 -8.87 20.86 -13.39
N ASP A 153 -9.74 21.43 -12.55
CA ASP A 153 -9.39 22.50 -11.63
C ASP A 153 -8.59 21.96 -10.42
N SER A 154 -7.29 22.27 -10.37
CA SER A 154 -6.37 21.92 -9.28
C SER A 154 -6.91 22.29 -7.88
N LYS A 155 -7.63 23.41 -7.75
CA LYS A 155 -8.22 23.80 -6.45
C LYS A 155 -9.38 22.90 -6.06
N ALA A 156 -10.22 22.50 -7.02
CA ALA A 156 -11.34 21.59 -6.78
C ALA A 156 -10.79 20.23 -6.33
N THR A 157 -9.76 19.73 -7.01
CA THR A 157 -9.19 18.43 -6.73
C THR A 157 -8.53 18.37 -5.35
N LYS A 158 -7.83 19.43 -4.93
CA LYS A 158 -7.32 19.54 -3.55
C LYS A 158 -8.43 19.50 -2.50
N GLN A 159 -9.60 20.08 -2.79
CA GLN A 159 -10.75 20.01 -1.89
C GLN A 159 -11.38 18.62 -1.85
N VAL A 160 -11.39 17.88 -2.97
CA VAL A 160 -11.82 16.47 -2.96
C VAL A 160 -10.87 15.60 -2.13
N VAL A 161 -9.55 15.80 -2.26
CA VAL A 161 -8.57 15.11 -1.42
C VAL A 161 -8.82 15.43 0.06
N ALA A 162 -9.03 16.70 0.42
CA ALA A 162 -9.37 17.07 1.79
C ALA A 162 -10.67 16.40 2.29
N LEU A 163 -11.70 16.31 1.43
CA LEU A 163 -12.95 15.63 1.73
C LEU A 163 -12.75 14.14 2.06
N LEU A 164 -11.90 13.45 1.29
CA LEU A 164 -11.62 12.02 1.47
C LEU A 164 -10.63 11.74 2.60
N SER A 165 -9.71 12.66 2.89
CA SER A 165 -8.76 12.54 4.00
C SER A 165 -9.42 12.74 5.37
N ALA A 166 -10.41 13.61 5.49
CA ALA A 166 -11.00 13.95 6.79
C ALA A 166 -11.57 12.73 7.56
N PRO A 167 -12.32 11.79 6.94
CA PRO A 167 -12.73 10.55 7.62
C PRO A 167 -11.55 9.68 8.05
N LEU A 168 -10.51 9.58 7.22
CA LEU A 168 -9.32 8.76 7.50
C LEU A 168 -8.49 9.29 8.68
N GLU A 169 -8.51 10.60 8.91
CA GLU A 169 -7.84 11.23 10.04
C GLU A 169 -8.63 11.11 11.34
N LYS A 170 -9.97 11.08 11.26
CA LYS A 170 -10.84 11.04 12.45
C LYS A 170 -11.08 9.63 12.97
N TYR A 171 -11.28 8.66 12.09
CA TYR A 171 -11.59 7.28 12.48
C TYR A 171 -10.32 6.49 12.78
N ASN A 172 -10.26 5.87 13.97
CA ASN A 172 -9.18 4.95 14.34
C ASN A 172 -9.20 3.67 13.47
N ASP A 173 -10.41 3.18 13.16
CA ASP A 173 -10.59 2.06 12.24
C ASP A 173 -10.90 2.57 10.83
N ILE A 174 -9.85 2.65 10.01
CA ILE A 174 -9.94 3.11 8.62
C ILE A 174 -10.89 2.25 7.80
N VAL A 175 -11.07 0.97 8.16
CA VAL A 175 -11.99 0.07 7.46
C VAL A 175 -13.40 0.66 7.44
N THR A 176 -13.83 1.32 8.53
CA THR A 176 -15.15 1.97 8.58
C THR A 176 -15.34 3.00 7.47
N ALA A 177 -14.31 3.84 7.22
CA ALA A 177 -14.33 4.82 6.13
C ALA A 177 -14.30 4.14 4.75
N LEU A 178 -13.52 3.07 4.60
CA LEU A 178 -13.42 2.34 3.32
C LEU A 178 -14.70 1.57 2.97
N THR A 179 -15.54 1.23 3.97
CA THR A 179 -16.84 0.58 3.74
C THR A 179 -17.96 1.54 3.34
N LEU A 180 -17.72 2.85 3.32
CA LEU A 180 -18.72 3.84 2.92
C LEU A 180 -19.05 3.71 1.42
N SER A 181 -20.34 3.59 1.11
CA SER A 181 -20.80 3.25 -0.25
C SER A 181 -20.44 4.31 -1.31
N ASN A 182 -20.37 5.58 -0.92
CA ASN A 182 -20.05 6.67 -1.84
C ASN A 182 -18.56 7.05 -1.83
N TYR A 183 -17.74 6.48 -0.94
CA TYR A 183 -16.30 6.79 -0.91
C TYR A 183 -15.59 6.37 -2.20
N PRO A 184 -15.72 5.12 -2.70
CA PRO A 184 -15.14 4.72 -3.99
C PRO A 184 -15.67 5.57 -5.15
N ARG A 185 -16.95 5.96 -5.10
CA ARG A 185 -17.58 6.76 -6.16
C ARG A 185 -17.01 8.17 -6.28
N VAL A 186 -16.63 8.79 -5.16
CA VAL A 186 -15.92 10.09 -5.19
C VAL A 186 -14.53 9.91 -5.78
N MET A 187 -13.85 8.81 -5.45
CA MET A 187 -12.52 8.49 -5.96
C MET A 187 -12.51 8.26 -7.48
N ASP A 188 -13.56 7.66 -8.04
CA ASP A 188 -13.72 7.47 -9.50
C ASP A 188 -13.75 8.78 -10.31
N HIS A 189 -14.03 9.93 -9.67
CA HIS A 189 -14.02 11.25 -10.31
C HIS A 189 -12.64 11.94 -10.29
N LEU A 190 -11.66 11.38 -9.59
CA LEU A 190 -10.29 11.88 -9.58
C LEU A 190 -9.55 11.48 -10.86
N ASP A 191 -8.57 12.29 -11.26
CA ASP A 191 -7.61 11.91 -12.29
C ASP A 191 -6.62 10.86 -11.77
N ASN A 192 -5.80 10.29 -12.66
CA ASN A 192 -4.88 9.21 -12.29
C ASN A 192 -3.83 9.69 -11.26
N GLY A 193 -3.34 10.92 -11.42
CA GLY A 193 -2.37 11.51 -10.50
C GLY A 193 -2.92 11.66 -9.08
N MET A 194 -4.12 12.21 -8.92
CA MET A 194 -4.69 12.42 -7.58
C MET A 194 -5.24 11.13 -6.97
N ASN A 195 -5.66 10.17 -7.79
CA ASN A 195 -5.93 8.82 -7.31
C ASN A 195 -4.70 8.20 -6.63
N LYS A 196 -3.49 8.37 -7.20
CA LYS A 196 -2.25 7.90 -6.56
C LYS A 196 -1.96 8.64 -5.26
N VAL A 197 -2.11 9.97 -5.24
CA VAL A 197 -1.94 10.77 -4.01
C VAL A 197 -2.89 10.30 -2.92
N MET A 198 -4.16 10.09 -3.24
CA MET A 198 -5.16 9.62 -2.29
C MET A 198 -4.88 8.18 -1.83
N ALA A 199 -4.45 7.30 -2.73
CA ALA A 199 -4.03 5.94 -2.39
C ALA A 199 -2.84 5.94 -1.41
N MET A 200 -1.87 6.84 -1.59
CA MET A 200 -0.76 7.02 -0.66
C MET A 200 -1.23 7.52 0.72
N VAL A 201 -2.18 8.46 0.77
CA VAL A 201 -2.80 8.93 2.02
C VAL A 201 -3.51 7.79 2.75
N ILE A 202 -4.23 6.92 2.03
CA ILE A 202 -4.88 5.73 2.60
C ILE A 202 -3.83 4.80 3.22
N ILE A 203 -2.75 4.47 2.48
CA ILE A 203 -1.68 3.59 2.98
C ILE A 203 -1.02 4.20 4.22
N GLN A 204 -0.66 5.50 4.18
CA GLN A 204 -0.04 6.20 5.30
C GLN A 204 -0.94 6.23 6.53
N SER A 205 -2.25 6.43 6.35
CA SER A 205 -3.21 6.37 7.46
C SER A 205 -3.25 4.98 8.09
N ILE A 206 -3.33 3.91 7.27
CA ILE A 206 -3.33 2.52 7.75
C ILE A 206 -2.06 2.22 8.55
N MET A 207 -0.91 2.69 8.06
CA MET A 207 0.37 2.53 8.74
C MET A 207 0.43 3.31 10.06
N LYS A 208 -0.06 4.56 10.09
CA LYS A 208 -0.04 5.43 11.28
C LYS A 208 -0.91 4.86 12.41
N ASN A 209 -2.08 4.32 12.07
CA ASN A 209 -3.03 3.80 13.05
C ASN A 209 -2.84 2.30 13.34
N THR A 210 -1.89 1.64 12.67
CA THR A 210 -1.68 0.19 12.74
C THR A 210 -2.98 -0.61 12.55
N THR A 211 -3.85 -0.13 11.68
CA THR A 211 -5.18 -0.72 11.46
C THR A 211 -5.03 -2.11 10.84
N CYS A 212 -5.55 -3.13 11.52
CA CYS A 212 -5.48 -4.51 11.04
C CYS A 212 -6.63 -4.78 10.05
N ILE A 213 -6.28 -5.03 8.79
CA ILE A 213 -7.23 -5.45 7.75
C ILE A 213 -7.17 -6.96 7.67
N SER A 214 -8.17 -7.60 8.26
CA SER A 214 -8.13 -9.03 8.57
C SER A 214 -9.00 -9.92 7.69
N THR A 215 -9.72 -9.42 6.68
CA THR A 215 -10.59 -10.27 5.84
C THR A 215 -10.32 -10.07 4.35
N ALA A 216 -10.41 -11.12 3.56
CA ALA A 216 -10.15 -11.08 2.12
C ALA A 216 -11.03 -10.05 1.38
N ASP A 217 -12.30 -9.90 1.76
CA ASP A 217 -13.23 -8.94 1.14
C ASP A 217 -12.78 -7.48 1.36
N LYS A 218 -12.38 -7.16 2.59
CA LYS A 218 -11.84 -5.82 2.92
C LYS A 218 -10.53 -5.53 2.20
N VAL A 219 -9.68 -6.56 2.02
CA VAL A 219 -8.44 -6.43 1.25
C VAL A 219 -8.75 -6.19 -0.22
N ASP A 220 -9.76 -6.86 -0.79
CA ASP A 220 -10.18 -6.64 -2.18
C ASP A 220 -10.65 -5.20 -2.39
N VAL A 221 -11.50 -4.68 -1.51
CA VAL A 221 -11.95 -3.27 -1.54
C VAL A 221 -10.77 -2.30 -1.43
N LEU A 222 -9.83 -2.53 -0.50
CA LEU A 222 -8.65 -1.68 -0.37
C LEU A 222 -7.80 -1.69 -1.64
N PHE A 223 -7.53 -2.86 -2.20
CA PHE A 223 -6.68 -3.00 -3.39
C PHE A 223 -7.33 -2.39 -4.64
N GLU A 224 -8.66 -2.40 -4.74
CA GLU A 224 -9.39 -1.64 -5.76
C GLU A 224 -9.26 -0.13 -5.58
N LEU A 225 -9.24 0.38 -4.34
CA LEU A 225 -9.01 1.81 -4.08
C LEU A 225 -7.57 2.24 -4.40
N ILE A 226 -6.58 1.38 -4.14
CA ILE A 226 -5.17 1.68 -4.45
C ILE A 226 -4.71 1.17 -5.82
N LYS A 227 -5.65 0.78 -6.71
CA LYS A 227 -5.34 0.19 -8.03
C LYS A 227 -4.40 1.05 -8.88
N GLY A 228 -4.46 2.37 -8.74
CA GLY A 228 -3.57 3.31 -9.45
C GLY A 228 -2.09 3.20 -9.06
N LEU A 229 -1.78 2.65 -7.88
CA LEU A 229 -0.41 2.34 -7.46
C LEU A 229 0.02 0.94 -7.93
N ILE A 230 -0.94 0.03 -8.13
CA ILE A 230 -0.69 -1.39 -8.44
C ILE A 230 -0.61 -1.63 -9.94
N LYS A 231 -1.41 -0.97 -10.76
CA LYS A 231 -1.49 -1.17 -12.21
C LYS A 231 -1.39 0.16 -12.94
N ASP A 232 -0.78 0.14 -14.13
CA ASP A 232 -0.83 1.29 -15.04
C ASP A 232 -2.27 1.53 -15.49
N LEU A 233 -2.78 2.73 -15.23
CA LEU A 233 -4.06 3.19 -15.74
C LEU A 233 -3.86 3.77 -17.14
N ASP A 234 -4.74 3.39 -18.07
CA ASP A 234 -4.69 3.79 -19.48
C ASP A 234 -4.57 5.33 -19.61
N GLY A 235 -3.64 5.78 -20.46
CA GLY A 235 -3.43 7.19 -20.78
C GLY A 235 -2.45 7.97 -19.90
N THR A 236 -1.76 7.31 -18.96
CA THR A 236 -0.71 7.96 -18.16
C THR A 236 0.63 7.86 -18.90
N PRO A 237 1.28 8.98 -19.30
CA PRO A 237 2.62 8.90 -19.88
C PRO A 237 3.60 8.30 -18.87
N ILE A 238 4.24 7.21 -19.28
CA ILE A 238 5.15 6.40 -18.45
C ILE A 238 6.46 7.17 -18.10
N ASP A 239 6.72 8.28 -18.80
CA ASP A 239 7.99 9.01 -18.81
C ASP A 239 8.05 10.24 -17.85
N GLU A 240 7.00 10.53 -17.07
CA GLU A 240 6.96 11.75 -16.22
C GLU A 240 7.10 11.51 -14.71
N LEU A 241 7.25 10.27 -14.25
CA LEU A 241 7.40 9.99 -12.81
C LEU A 241 8.89 9.96 -12.43
N ASP A 242 9.25 10.73 -11.40
CA ASP A 242 10.56 10.61 -10.75
C ASP A 242 10.76 9.14 -10.30
N ASP A 243 11.90 8.57 -10.66
CA ASP A 243 12.26 7.19 -10.30
C ASP A 243 12.31 7.01 -8.78
N GLU A 244 12.63 8.06 -8.02
CA GLU A 244 12.60 8.03 -6.55
C GLU A 244 11.16 7.98 -6.02
N ASP A 245 10.29 8.87 -6.48
CA ASP A 245 8.87 8.90 -6.11
C ASP A 245 8.19 7.56 -6.44
N PHE A 246 8.45 6.99 -7.62
CA PHE A 246 7.90 5.69 -7.99
C PHE A 246 8.36 4.57 -7.04
N LYS A 247 9.64 4.56 -6.64
CA LYS A 247 10.14 3.59 -5.65
C LYS A 247 9.47 3.78 -4.29
N GLU A 248 9.25 5.01 -3.85
CA GLU A 248 8.54 5.29 -2.60
C GLU A 248 7.08 4.81 -2.62
N GLU A 249 6.39 5.04 -3.75
CA GLU A 249 5.04 4.51 -4.00
C GLU A 249 5.04 2.98 -3.85
N GLN A 250 5.93 2.29 -4.57
CA GLN A 250 5.97 0.82 -4.57
C GLN A 250 6.42 0.23 -3.23
N ASN A 251 7.35 0.89 -2.53
CA ASN A 251 7.77 0.51 -1.18
C ASN A 251 6.61 0.65 -0.17
N SER A 252 5.74 1.63 -0.35
CA SER A 252 4.56 1.82 0.51
C SER A 252 3.54 0.69 0.29
N VAL A 253 3.31 0.27 -0.95
CA VAL A 253 2.49 -0.92 -1.26
C VAL A 253 3.10 -2.18 -0.65
N ALA A 254 4.43 -2.38 -0.76
CA ALA A 254 5.11 -3.52 -0.17
C ALA A 254 4.98 -3.56 1.37
N ARG A 255 5.06 -2.39 2.03
CA ARG A 255 4.82 -2.26 3.48
C ARG A 255 3.37 -2.58 3.85
N LEU A 256 2.41 -2.11 3.06
CA LEU A 256 1.00 -2.45 3.27
C LEU A 256 0.78 -3.97 3.23
N ILE A 257 1.36 -4.68 2.26
CA ILE A 257 1.25 -6.14 2.16
C ILE A 257 1.75 -6.84 3.44
N HIS A 258 2.80 -6.32 4.08
CA HIS A 258 3.32 -6.85 5.34
C HIS A 258 2.44 -6.55 6.57
N MET A 259 1.59 -5.54 6.51
CA MET A 259 0.64 -5.19 7.57
C MET A 259 -0.61 -6.07 7.57
N LEU A 260 -0.93 -6.70 6.44
CA LEU A 260 -2.08 -7.60 6.33
C LEU A 260 -1.85 -8.86 7.17
N TYR A 261 -2.80 -9.15 8.04
CA TYR A 261 -2.70 -10.27 8.98
C TYR A 261 -4.08 -10.78 9.39
N ASN A 262 -4.19 -12.10 9.52
CA ASN A 262 -5.28 -12.76 10.23
C ASN A 262 -4.71 -13.92 11.07
N ASP A 263 -5.28 -14.13 12.26
CA ASP A 263 -4.96 -15.24 13.13
C ASP A 263 -5.36 -16.60 12.52
N ASP A 264 -6.48 -16.65 11.81
CA ASP A 264 -6.95 -17.84 11.09
C ASP A 264 -6.08 -18.10 9.84
N PRO A 265 -5.40 -19.26 9.75
CA PRO A 265 -4.55 -19.60 8.62
C PRO A 265 -5.31 -19.66 7.28
N GLU A 266 -6.58 -20.08 7.28
CA GLU A 266 -7.38 -20.17 6.05
C GLU A 266 -7.72 -18.79 5.50
N GLU A 267 -8.22 -17.89 6.35
CA GLU A 267 -8.51 -16.53 5.96
C GLU A 267 -7.24 -15.76 5.56
N MET A 268 -6.11 -16.02 6.25
CA MET A 268 -4.81 -15.47 5.84
C MET A 268 -4.40 -15.96 4.44
N LEU A 269 -4.64 -17.23 4.11
CA LEU A 269 -4.38 -17.73 2.76
C LEU A 269 -5.29 -17.07 1.72
N LYS A 270 -6.57 -16.85 2.03
CA LYS A 270 -7.48 -16.10 1.14
C LYS A 270 -6.99 -14.68 0.91
N ILE A 271 -6.53 -13.98 1.95
CA ILE A 271 -5.91 -12.66 1.85
C ILE A 271 -4.71 -12.70 0.89
N ILE A 272 -3.78 -13.64 1.06
CA ILE A 272 -2.62 -13.81 0.19
C ILE A 272 -3.05 -14.02 -1.26
N CYS A 273 -4.05 -14.87 -1.51
CA CYS A 273 -4.59 -15.10 -2.85
C CYS A 273 -5.22 -13.84 -3.46
N THR A 274 -5.97 -13.06 -2.69
CA THR A 274 -6.55 -11.79 -3.13
C THR A 274 -5.47 -10.78 -3.47
N VAL A 275 -4.47 -10.59 -2.60
CA VAL A 275 -3.33 -9.70 -2.88
C VAL A 275 -2.60 -10.14 -4.14
N ARG A 276 -2.33 -11.44 -4.28
CA ARG A 276 -1.69 -12.01 -5.48
C ARG A 276 -2.46 -11.63 -6.75
N LYS A 277 -3.78 -11.85 -6.77
CA LYS A 277 -4.65 -11.54 -7.91
C LYS A 277 -4.46 -10.09 -8.37
N HIS A 278 -4.41 -9.15 -7.43
CA HIS A 278 -4.23 -7.72 -7.73
C HIS A 278 -2.82 -7.41 -8.23
N ILE A 279 -1.77 -7.81 -7.51
CA ILE A 279 -0.39 -7.41 -7.84
C ILE A 279 0.12 -8.04 -9.15
N MET A 280 -0.39 -9.22 -9.54
CA MET A 280 -0.01 -9.87 -10.79
C MET A 280 -0.43 -9.08 -12.04
N THR A 281 -1.32 -8.09 -11.89
CA THR A 281 -1.71 -7.19 -12.98
C THR A 281 -0.80 -5.97 -13.14
N GLY A 282 0.18 -5.79 -12.25
CA GLY A 282 0.94 -4.54 -12.12
C GLY A 282 2.10 -4.33 -13.10
N GLY A 283 2.45 -5.36 -13.87
CA GLY A 283 3.47 -5.30 -14.91
C GLY A 283 4.92 -5.30 -14.39
N PRO A 284 5.90 -5.33 -15.31
CA PRO A 284 7.29 -5.65 -15.01
C PRO A 284 8.00 -4.64 -14.10
N LYS A 285 7.59 -3.36 -14.10
CA LYS A 285 8.21 -2.33 -13.25
C LYS A 285 7.84 -2.47 -11.77
N ARG A 286 6.64 -2.97 -11.44
CA ARG A 286 6.10 -3.01 -10.07
C ARG A 286 6.29 -4.36 -9.37
N LEU A 287 6.26 -5.45 -10.14
CA LEU A 287 6.42 -6.80 -9.61
C LEU A 287 7.69 -6.98 -8.75
N PRO A 288 8.87 -6.42 -9.11
CA PRO A 288 10.08 -6.55 -8.28
C PRO A 288 9.96 -5.99 -6.86
N PHE A 289 9.03 -5.06 -6.62
CA PHE A 289 8.82 -4.45 -5.30
C PHE A 289 7.75 -5.18 -4.49
N THR A 290 6.65 -5.56 -5.14
CA THR A 290 5.47 -6.11 -4.45
C THR A 290 5.55 -7.62 -4.25
N VAL A 291 6.11 -8.38 -5.20
CA VAL A 291 6.21 -9.85 -5.11
C VAL A 291 7.03 -10.31 -3.91
N PRO A 292 8.23 -9.75 -3.61
CA PRO A 292 8.98 -10.16 -2.42
C PRO A 292 8.15 -10.05 -1.13
N SER A 293 7.40 -8.96 -0.97
CA SER A 293 6.58 -8.74 0.23
C SER A 293 5.48 -9.80 0.38
N LEU A 294 4.84 -10.19 -0.72
CA LEU A 294 3.85 -11.27 -0.75
C LEU A 294 4.50 -12.62 -0.42
N VAL A 295 5.65 -12.93 -1.03
CA VAL A 295 6.39 -14.18 -0.79
C VAL A 295 6.71 -14.30 0.69
N PHE A 296 7.31 -13.28 1.31
CA PHE A 296 7.64 -13.30 2.73
C PHE A 296 6.38 -13.36 3.62
N SER A 297 5.26 -12.76 3.23
CA SER A 297 3.99 -12.88 3.95
C SER A 297 3.48 -14.33 3.94
N ALA A 298 3.52 -14.99 2.79
CA ALA A 298 3.17 -16.41 2.66
C ALA A 298 4.14 -17.34 3.39
N LEU A 299 5.45 -17.07 3.38
CA LEU A 299 6.43 -17.84 4.15
C LEU A 299 6.21 -17.72 5.66
N LYS A 300 5.77 -16.55 6.16
CA LYS A 300 5.35 -16.40 7.56
C LYS A 300 4.16 -17.31 7.88
N LEU A 301 3.18 -17.43 6.98
CA LEU A 301 2.05 -18.36 7.14
C LEU A 301 2.52 -19.82 7.18
N VAL A 302 3.43 -20.22 6.29
CA VAL A 302 4.03 -21.57 6.29
C VAL A 302 4.66 -21.90 7.64
N ARG A 303 5.47 -21.00 8.20
CA ARG A 303 6.11 -21.21 9.51
C ARG A 303 5.10 -21.34 10.65
N ARG A 304 3.96 -20.64 10.58
CA ARG A 304 2.88 -20.77 11.57
C ARG A 304 2.20 -22.13 11.49
N LEU A 305 1.94 -22.62 10.29
CA LEU A 305 1.34 -23.95 10.07
C LEU A 305 2.25 -25.06 10.61
N HIS A 306 3.56 -24.97 10.36
CA HIS A 306 4.53 -25.94 10.89
C HIS A 306 4.56 -25.99 12.43
N GLY A 307 4.43 -24.84 13.10
CA GLY A 307 4.35 -24.79 14.57
C GLY A 307 3.06 -25.35 15.17
N GLN A 308 2.04 -25.63 14.33
CA GLN A 308 0.72 -26.13 14.74
C GLN A 308 0.50 -27.62 14.42
N ASP A 309 1.43 -28.29 13.73
CA ASP A 309 1.36 -29.72 13.36
C ASP A 309 1.37 -30.69 14.56
N GLY A 310 1.37 -30.17 15.80
CA GLY A 310 1.27 -30.95 17.03
C GLY A 310 -0.15 -31.35 17.46
N ASP A 311 -1.23 -30.75 16.93
CA ASP A 311 -2.55 -30.83 17.62
C ASP A 311 -3.83 -31.03 16.78
N VAL A 312 -3.78 -31.32 15.47
CA VAL A 312 -5.04 -31.51 14.70
C VAL A 312 -5.01 -32.77 13.82
N VAL A 313 -5.40 -33.89 14.43
CA VAL A 313 -5.85 -35.09 13.71
C VAL A 313 -7.34 -34.89 13.37
N GLY A 314 -7.69 -34.71 12.10
CA GLY A 314 -9.05 -35.06 11.64
C GLY A 314 -9.77 -34.21 10.60
N GLU A 315 -9.28 -33.04 10.17
CA GLU A 315 -9.94 -32.26 9.11
C GLU A 315 -8.97 -31.97 7.96
N GLU A 316 -9.44 -32.06 6.71
CA GLU A 316 -8.70 -31.63 5.52
C GLU A 316 -8.46 -30.12 5.62
N VAL A 317 -7.37 -29.70 6.27
CA VAL A 317 -7.02 -28.29 6.40
C VAL A 317 -6.80 -27.71 4.99
N PRO A 318 -7.60 -26.73 4.55
CA PRO A 318 -7.51 -26.15 3.21
C PRO A 318 -6.15 -25.54 2.92
N ALA A 319 -5.49 -24.99 3.95
CA ALA A 319 -4.21 -24.30 3.89
C ALA A 319 -3.03 -25.22 4.25
N THR A 320 -2.66 -26.12 3.36
CA THR A 320 -1.44 -26.93 3.53
C THR A 320 -0.19 -26.17 3.04
N PRO A 321 1.00 -26.34 3.67
CA PRO A 321 2.26 -25.77 3.18
C PRO A 321 2.53 -26.05 1.70
N LYS A 322 2.22 -27.26 1.21
CA LYS A 322 2.39 -27.65 -0.21
C LYS A 322 1.63 -26.72 -1.17
N LYS A 323 0.36 -26.41 -0.87
CA LYS A 323 -0.46 -25.48 -1.69
C LYS A 323 0.13 -24.06 -1.69
N ILE A 324 0.64 -23.62 -0.54
CA ILE A 324 1.28 -22.30 -0.43
C ILE A 324 2.56 -22.26 -1.26
N PHE A 325 3.39 -23.31 -1.22
CA PHE A 325 4.59 -23.39 -2.06
C PHE A 325 4.26 -23.45 -3.56
N GLN A 326 3.20 -24.15 -3.98
CA GLN A 326 2.73 -24.11 -5.37
C GLN A 326 2.34 -22.69 -5.80
N LEU A 327 1.62 -21.96 -4.93
CA LEU A 327 1.26 -20.55 -5.17
C LEU A 327 2.51 -19.68 -5.30
N LEU A 328 3.50 -19.88 -4.42
CA LEU A 328 4.77 -19.15 -4.43
C LEU A 328 5.55 -19.42 -5.72
N ASN A 329 5.64 -20.67 -6.15
CA ASN A 329 6.33 -21.05 -7.39
C ASN A 329 5.74 -20.30 -8.59
N GLN A 330 4.42 -20.36 -8.77
CA GLN A 330 3.72 -19.64 -9.85
C GLN A 330 3.88 -18.11 -9.74
N THR A 331 4.04 -17.57 -8.53
CA THR A 331 4.19 -16.12 -8.31
C THR A 331 5.62 -15.67 -8.66
N ILE A 332 6.63 -16.46 -8.31
CA ILE A 332 8.03 -16.17 -8.63
C ILE A 332 8.30 -16.44 -10.11
N GLU A 333 7.62 -17.42 -10.73
CA GLU A 333 7.68 -17.64 -12.18
C GLU A 333 7.22 -16.40 -12.95
N ALA A 334 6.22 -15.64 -12.47
CA ALA A 334 5.87 -14.37 -13.09
C ALA A 334 7.03 -13.35 -13.08
N LEU A 335 7.96 -13.42 -12.12
CA LEU A 335 9.17 -12.58 -12.10
C LEU A 335 10.24 -13.04 -13.09
N SER A 336 10.21 -14.27 -13.60
CA SER A 336 11.16 -14.70 -14.64
C SER A 336 10.91 -13.96 -15.96
N SER A 337 9.67 -13.55 -16.21
CA SER A 337 9.30 -12.71 -17.36
C SER A 337 9.73 -11.23 -17.22
N VAL A 338 10.31 -10.87 -16.08
CA VAL A 338 10.77 -9.51 -15.73
C VAL A 338 12.30 -9.52 -15.69
N PRO A 339 13.00 -8.44 -16.11
CA PRO A 339 14.46 -8.36 -16.09
C PRO A 339 15.04 -8.21 -14.66
N SER A 340 14.63 -9.07 -13.73
CA SER A 340 15.13 -9.16 -12.35
C SER A 340 15.47 -10.62 -11.95
N PRO A 341 16.28 -11.35 -12.73
CA PRO A 341 16.54 -12.78 -12.50
C PRO A 341 17.23 -13.06 -11.15
N GLU A 342 18.09 -12.14 -10.69
CA GLU A 342 18.75 -12.26 -9.38
C GLU A 342 17.76 -12.24 -8.21
N LEU A 343 16.69 -11.44 -8.33
CA LEU A 343 15.67 -11.35 -7.29
C LEU A 343 14.85 -12.64 -7.24
N ALA A 344 14.39 -13.13 -8.39
CA ALA A 344 13.66 -14.38 -8.49
C ALA A 344 14.49 -15.56 -7.95
N LEU A 345 15.78 -15.63 -8.29
CA LEU A 345 16.70 -16.63 -7.75
C LEU A 345 16.78 -16.59 -6.22
N ARG A 346 16.94 -15.40 -5.62
CA ARG A 346 16.96 -15.25 -4.16
C ARG A 346 15.64 -15.71 -3.52
N LEU A 347 14.50 -15.39 -4.14
CA LEU A 347 13.19 -15.82 -3.64
C LEU A 347 13.00 -17.34 -3.73
N TYR A 348 13.44 -17.98 -4.82
CA TYR A 348 13.43 -19.45 -4.92
C TYR A 348 14.29 -20.10 -3.84
N LEU A 349 15.49 -19.58 -3.57
CA LEU A 349 16.35 -20.10 -2.50
C LEU A 349 15.70 -19.94 -1.12
N GLN A 350 15.05 -18.80 -0.85
CA GLN A 350 14.31 -18.60 0.40
C GLN A 350 13.11 -19.55 0.54
N CYS A 351 12.40 -19.84 -0.56
CA CYS A 351 11.32 -20.84 -0.55
C CYS A 351 11.87 -22.26 -0.36
N ALA A 352 13.05 -22.56 -0.90
CA ALA A 352 13.72 -23.84 -0.69
C ALA A 352 14.12 -24.04 0.79
N GLU A 353 14.68 -23.01 1.46
CA GLU A 353 14.95 -23.07 2.90
C GLU A 353 13.67 -23.29 3.70
N ALA A 354 12.58 -22.58 3.38
CA ALA A 354 11.31 -22.79 4.08
C ALA A 354 10.71 -24.19 3.83
N ALA A 355 10.88 -24.75 2.63
CA ALA A 355 10.45 -26.10 2.31
C ALA A 355 11.31 -27.17 3.03
N ASN A 356 12.59 -26.87 3.25
CA ASN A 356 13.49 -27.67 4.08
C ASN A 356 12.97 -27.76 5.52
N ASP A 357 12.61 -26.62 6.11
CA ASP A 357 12.06 -26.56 7.48
C ASP A 357 10.74 -27.34 7.62
N CYS A 358 10.03 -27.59 6.52
CA CYS A 358 8.79 -28.37 6.48
C CYS A 358 8.99 -29.84 6.08
N ASP A 359 10.24 -30.31 5.95
CA ASP A 359 10.59 -31.66 5.47
C ASP A 359 10.00 -32.02 4.09
N LEU A 360 9.80 -31.03 3.22
CA LEU A 360 9.23 -31.21 1.87
C LEU A 360 10.31 -31.32 0.79
N GLU A 361 11.02 -32.45 0.75
CA GLU A 361 12.12 -32.69 -0.19
C GLU A 361 11.78 -32.38 -1.66
N PRO A 362 10.66 -32.86 -2.24
CA PRO A 362 10.38 -32.66 -3.67
C PRO A 362 10.18 -31.18 -4.02
N VAL A 363 9.56 -30.43 -3.09
CA VAL A 363 9.29 -29.00 -3.25
C VAL A 363 10.59 -28.20 -3.17
N ALA A 364 11.45 -28.51 -2.18
CA ALA A 364 12.76 -27.90 -2.07
C ALA A 364 13.63 -28.15 -3.31
N TYR A 365 13.59 -29.38 -3.85
CA TYR A 365 14.36 -29.77 -5.03
C TYR A 365 13.88 -29.02 -6.29
N GLU A 366 12.56 -28.86 -6.45
CA GLU A 366 11.98 -28.08 -7.53
C GLU A 366 12.45 -26.62 -7.50
N PHE A 367 12.40 -25.96 -6.33
CA PHE A 367 12.88 -24.58 -6.19
C PHE A 367 14.37 -24.43 -6.51
N PHE A 368 15.21 -25.36 -6.07
CA PHE A 368 16.63 -25.37 -6.46
C PHE A 368 16.82 -25.54 -7.97
N THR A 369 16.00 -26.39 -8.60
CA THR A 369 16.06 -26.63 -10.04
C THR A 369 15.72 -25.35 -10.81
N GLN A 370 14.66 -24.63 -10.40
CA GLN A 370 14.30 -23.33 -10.99
C GLN A 370 15.40 -22.27 -10.75
N ALA A 371 16.00 -22.23 -9.56
CA ALA A 371 17.12 -21.34 -9.26
C ALA A 371 18.36 -21.62 -10.14
N PHE A 372 18.66 -22.90 -10.42
CA PHE A 372 19.76 -23.27 -11.33
C PHE A 372 19.46 -22.90 -12.79
N ILE A 373 18.22 -23.07 -13.25
CA ILE A 373 17.80 -22.66 -14.60
C ILE A 373 17.98 -21.15 -14.77
N LEU A 374 17.47 -20.34 -13.82
CA LEU A 374 17.67 -18.89 -13.85
C LEU A 374 19.15 -18.48 -13.83
N TYR A 375 19.97 -19.16 -13.03
CA TYR A 375 21.41 -18.92 -13.00
C TYR A 375 22.07 -19.16 -14.36
N GLU A 376 21.67 -20.22 -15.07
CA GLU A 376 22.28 -20.62 -16.34
C GLU A 376 21.79 -19.77 -17.52
N GLU A 377 20.49 -19.47 -17.57
CA GLU A 377 19.86 -18.86 -18.75
C GLU A 377 19.81 -17.32 -18.66
N GLU A 378 19.58 -16.75 -17.46
CA GLU A 378 19.23 -15.33 -17.32
C GLU A 378 20.31 -14.49 -16.61
N VAL A 379 21.12 -15.08 -15.72
CA VAL A 379 22.18 -14.34 -14.99
C VAL A 379 23.45 -14.22 -15.83
N ALA A 380 23.52 -13.17 -16.65
CA ALA A 380 24.65 -12.94 -17.56
C ALA A 380 25.83 -12.17 -16.94
N ASP A 381 25.60 -11.27 -15.98
CA ASP A 381 26.67 -10.44 -15.39
C ASP A 381 27.63 -11.29 -14.53
N SER A 382 28.94 -11.14 -14.75
CA SER A 382 29.95 -11.95 -14.07
C SER A 382 29.97 -11.74 -12.55
N LYS A 383 29.66 -10.55 -12.03
CA LYS A 383 29.62 -10.32 -10.57
C LYS A 383 28.33 -10.88 -9.98
N ALA A 384 27.21 -10.74 -10.69
CA ALA A 384 25.93 -11.32 -10.34
C ALA A 384 26.01 -12.85 -10.28
N GLN A 385 26.64 -13.51 -11.27
CA GLN A 385 26.89 -14.95 -11.27
C GLN A 385 27.68 -15.39 -10.04
N VAL A 386 28.76 -14.68 -9.69
CA VAL A 386 29.54 -14.97 -8.49
C VAL A 386 28.68 -14.87 -7.24
N THR A 387 27.86 -13.82 -7.12
CA THR A 387 26.98 -13.64 -5.96
C THR A 387 25.92 -14.75 -5.89
N ALA A 388 25.25 -15.04 -7.01
CA ALA A 388 24.23 -16.06 -7.11
C ALA A 388 24.75 -17.45 -6.76
N ILE A 389 25.92 -17.85 -7.28
CA ILE A 389 26.47 -19.17 -6.98
C ILE A 389 26.87 -19.31 -5.50
N HIS A 390 27.40 -18.25 -4.87
CA HIS A 390 27.68 -18.28 -3.44
C HIS A 390 26.41 -18.39 -2.60
N LEU A 391 25.32 -17.73 -3.01
CA LEU A 391 24.01 -17.89 -2.36
C LEU A 391 23.47 -19.31 -2.53
N ILE A 392 23.56 -19.89 -3.72
CA ILE A 392 23.15 -21.28 -3.98
C ILE A 392 23.95 -22.23 -3.07
N ILE A 393 25.28 -22.09 -3.01
CA ILE A 393 26.15 -22.92 -2.16
C ILE A 393 25.79 -22.75 -0.69
N GLY A 394 25.66 -21.51 -0.21
CA GLY A 394 25.35 -21.23 1.20
C GLY A 394 23.98 -21.76 1.61
N THR A 395 22.99 -21.65 0.72
CA THR A 395 21.65 -22.21 0.93
C THR A 395 21.73 -23.73 0.98
N LEU A 396 22.33 -24.35 -0.05
CA LEU A 396 22.46 -25.81 -0.16
C LEU A 396 23.24 -26.44 1.00
N GLN A 397 24.18 -25.72 1.61
CA GLN A 397 24.90 -26.16 2.80
C GLN A 397 23.96 -26.35 4.01
N ARG A 398 22.92 -25.51 4.13
CA ARG A 398 21.96 -25.52 5.25
C ARG A 398 20.82 -26.52 5.05
N MET A 399 20.68 -27.07 3.84
CA MET A 399 19.63 -28.03 3.51
C MET A 399 19.97 -29.40 4.08
N ASN A 400 19.07 -29.95 4.89
CA ASN A 400 19.13 -31.28 5.49
C ASN A 400 18.04 -32.23 4.95
N VAL A 401 17.03 -31.70 4.26
CA VAL A 401 15.88 -32.47 3.74
C VAL A 401 16.23 -33.41 2.57
N PHE A 402 17.36 -33.17 1.88
CA PHE A 402 17.70 -33.92 0.66
C PHE A 402 18.29 -35.30 0.96
N GLY A 403 17.74 -36.32 0.31
CA GLY A 403 18.38 -37.63 0.21
C GLY A 403 19.70 -37.58 -0.57
N VAL A 404 20.50 -38.64 -0.43
CA VAL A 404 21.86 -38.73 -0.97
C VAL A 404 21.93 -38.43 -2.47
N GLU A 405 21.02 -38.98 -3.28
CA GLU A 405 21.03 -38.83 -4.74
C GLU A 405 20.73 -37.39 -5.19
N ASN A 406 19.69 -36.78 -4.61
CA ASN A 406 19.29 -35.41 -4.91
C ASN A 406 20.37 -34.43 -4.45
N ARG A 407 20.91 -34.62 -3.25
CA ARG A 407 22.02 -33.84 -2.70
C ARG A 407 23.27 -33.93 -3.58
N ASP A 408 23.66 -35.13 -4.00
CA ASP A 408 24.81 -35.34 -4.88
C ASP A 408 24.62 -34.65 -6.24
N THR A 409 23.41 -34.72 -6.80
CA THR A 409 23.08 -34.04 -8.06
C THR A 409 23.22 -32.52 -7.95
N LEU A 410 22.65 -31.90 -6.91
CA LEU A 410 22.70 -30.45 -6.71
C LEU A 410 24.12 -29.97 -6.39
N THR A 411 24.87 -30.70 -5.55
CA THR A 411 26.27 -30.34 -5.22
C THR A 411 27.19 -30.48 -6.41
N HIS A 412 27.01 -31.49 -7.25
CA HIS A 412 27.76 -31.66 -8.48
C HIS A 412 27.50 -30.50 -9.45
N LYS A 413 26.22 -30.11 -9.63
CA LYS A 413 25.85 -28.93 -10.43
C LYS A 413 26.50 -27.65 -9.89
N ALA A 414 26.36 -27.36 -8.60
CA ALA A 414 26.94 -26.16 -7.97
C ALA A 414 28.48 -26.10 -8.12
N THR A 415 29.15 -27.23 -7.93
CA THR A 415 30.61 -27.35 -8.12
C THR A 415 31.00 -27.16 -9.58
N GLY A 416 30.20 -27.70 -10.50
CA GLY A 416 30.34 -27.54 -11.94
C GLY A 416 30.28 -26.07 -12.37
N TYR A 417 29.24 -25.34 -11.94
CA TYR A 417 29.08 -23.92 -12.25
C TYR A 417 30.17 -23.05 -11.59
N SER A 418 30.54 -23.34 -10.35
CA SER A 418 31.65 -22.65 -9.66
C SER A 418 32.96 -22.74 -10.43
N ALA A 419 33.20 -23.90 -11.06
CA ALA A 419 34.36 -24.11 -11.91
C ALA A 419 34.23 -23.57 -13.33
N LYS A 420 33.08 -23.01 -13.73
CA LYS A 420 32.87 -22.36 -15.04
C LYS A 420 32.91 -20.83 -14.95
N LEU A 421 33.06 -20.26 -13.74
CA LEU A 421 33.20 -18.81 -13.57
C LEU A 421 34.38 -18.25 -14.37
N LEU A 422 34.18 -17.06 -14.96
CA LEU A 422 35.10 -16.45 -15.90
C LEU A 422 36.44 -16.05 -15.26
N LYS A 423 36.39 -15.44 -14.07
CA LYS A 423 37.58 -14.91 -13.39
C LYS A 423 38.20 -15.96 -12.48
N LYS A 424 39.49 -16.22 -12.66
CA LYS A 424 40.26 -17.19 -11.87
C LYS A 424 40.18 -16.98 -10.34
N PRO A 425 40.29 -15.74 -9.80
CA PRO A 425 40.14 -15.53 -8.37
C PRO A 425 38.76 -15.93 -7.84
N ASP A 426 37.70 -15.64 -8.60
CA ASP A 426 36.33 -15.93 -8.19
C ASP A 426 36.01 -17.42 -8.35
N GLN A 427 36.51 -18.05 -9.42
CA GLN A 427 36.49 -19.50 -9.62
C GLN A 427 37.17 -20.24 -8.45
N CYS A 428 38.32 -19.75 -7.99
CA CYS A 428 39.04 -20.32 -6.85
C CYS A 428 38.21 -20.24 -5.56
N ARG A 429 37.66 -19.06 -5.25
CA ARG A 429 36.83 -18.85 -4.04
C ARG A 429 35.56 -19.71 -4.07
N ALA A 430 34.85 -19.77 -5.20
CA ALA A 430 33.62 -20.55 -5.33
C ALA A 430 33.88 -22.07 -5.22
N VAL A 431 34.93 -22.57 -5.87
CA VAL A 431 35.32 -24.00 -5.78
C VAL A 431 35.80 -24.35 -4.37
N TYR A 432 36.50 -23.44 -3.70
CA TYR A 432 36.82 -23.58 -2.28
C TYR A 432 35.54 -23.66 -1.43
N ALA A 433 34.58 -22.75 -1.64
CA ALA A 433 33.32 -22.73 -0.89
C ALA A 433 32.53 -24.04 -1.06
N CYS A 434 32.57 -24.66 -2.25
CA CYS A 434 31.96 -25.97 -2.49
C CYS A 434 32.52 -27.10 -1.60
N SER A 435 33.72 -26.96 -1.02
CA SER A 435 34.25 -27.97 -0.08
C SER A 435 33.37 -28.12 1.16
N HIS A 436 32.74 -27.03 1.62
CA HIS A 436 31.81 -27.03 2.75
C HIS A 436 30.50 -27.75 2.46
N LEU A 437 30.18 -28.06 1.19
CA LEU A 437 29.00 -28.88 0.86
C LEU A 437 29.19 -30.36 1.19
N PHE A 438 30.45 -30.82 1.29
CA PHE A 438 30.82 -32.20 1.55
C PHE A 438 31.25 -32.45 3.00
N TRP A 439 31.16 -31.41 3.85
CA TRP A 439 31.51 -31.48 5.26
C TRP A 439 30.56 -30.63 6.10
N VAL A 440 29.66 -31.29 6.83
CA VAL A 440 28.71 -30.67 7.75
C VAL A 440 28.85 -31.35 9.12
N ASP A 441 29.19 -30.56 10.13
CA ASP A 441 29.42 -31.04 11.50
C ASP A 441 28.10 -31.21 12.28
N ASP A 442 27.18 -32.03 11.75
CA ASP A 442 25.93 -32.44 12.41
C ASP A 442 25.86 -33.96 12.61
N GLN A 443 24.92 -34.44 13.44
CA GLN A 443 24.78 -35.87 13.77
C GLN A 443 24.49 -36.73 12.52
N ASP A 444 23.68 -36.21 11.59
CA ASP A 444 23.39 -36.81 10.28
C ASP A 444 24.08 -36.06 9.12
N GLY A 445 25.10 -35.25 9.45
CA GLY A 445 25.84 -34.44 8.49
C GLY A 445 26.77 -35.26 7.59
N ILE A 446 26.98 -34.77 6.36
CA ILE A 446 27.88 -35.40 5.39
C ILE A 446 29.33 -35.18 5.82
N LYS A 447 30.13 -36.25 5.85
CA LYS A 447 31.56 -36.21 6.19
C LYS A 447 32.39 -36.93 5.13
N ASP A 448 32.47 -36.34 3.94
CA ASP A 448 33.25 -36.88 2.81
C ASP A 448 34.57 -36.12 2.65
N GLY A 449 35.58 -36.56 3.39
CA GLY A 449 36.92 -35.96 3.36
C GLY A 449 37.62 -36.06 2.00
N GLU A 450 37.29 -37.06 1.17
CA GLU A 450 37.90 -37.23 -0.14
C GLU A 450 37.42 -36.17 -1.12
N ARG A 451 36.09 -35.92 -1.17
CA ARG A 451 35.50 -34.87 -2.00
C ARG A 451 35.88 -33.47 -1.52
N VAL A 452 35.99 -33.25 -0.21
CA VAL A 452 36.56 -32.01 0.36
C VAL A 452 37.97 -31.77 -0.20
N LEU A 453 38.85 -32.77 -0.07
CA LEU A 453 40.22 -32.68 -0.55
C LEU A 453 40.28 -32.45 -2.07
N LEU A 454 39.37 -33.06 -2.84
CA LEU A 454 39.27 -32.85 -4.28
C LEU A 454 38.95 -31.38 -4.62
N CYS A 455 37.97 -30.77 -3.94
CA CYS A 455 37.66 -29.34 -4.10
C CYS A 455 38.84 -28.44 -3.71
N LEU A 456 39.51 -28.72 -2.59
CA LEU A 456 40.67 -27.94 -2.15
C LEU A 456 41.85 -28.06 -3.12
N LYS A 457 42.17 -29.27 -3.60
CA LYS A 457 43.20 -29.49 -4.64
C LYS A 457 42.86 -28.78 -5.94
N ARG A 458 41.58 -28.76 -6.34
CA ARG A 458 41.12 -28.03 -7.53
C ARG A 458 41.25 -26.52 -7.33
N SER A 459 40.85 -26.00 -6.18
CA SER A 459 40.99 -24.59 -5.82
C SER A 459 42.45 -24.14 -5.82
N LEU A 460 43.35 -24.93 -5.21
CA LEU A 460 44.80 -24.65 -5.21
C LEU A 460 45.39 -24.58 -6.63
N ARG A 461 44.99 -25.49 -7.53
CA ARG A 461 45.42 -25.43 -8.93
C ARG A 461 44.98 -24.15 -9.63
N ILE A 462 43.75 -23.69 -9.36
CA ILE A 462 43.22 -22.44 -9.92
C ILE A 462 43.97 -21.22 -9.35
N ALA A 463 44.24 -21.22 -8.04
CA ALA A 463 45.01 -20.16 -7.37
C ALA A 463 46.43 -20.03 -7.97
N ASN A 464 47.12 -21.15 -8.17
CA ASN A 464 48.45 -21.16 -8.79
C ASN A 464 48.41 -20.59 -10.22
N ALA A 465 47.40 -20.97 -11.01
CA ALA A 465 47.21 -20.42 -12.35
C ALA A 465 46.94 -18.90 -12.32
N ALA A 466 46.11 -18.43 -11.38
CA ALA A 466 45.84 -17.00 -11.19
C ALA A 466 47.12 -16.21 -10.83
N GLN A 467 47.95 -16.77 -9.94
CA GLN A 467 49.22 -16.16 -9.52
C GLN A 467 50.22 -16.10 -10.69
N GLN A 468 50.32 -17.15 -11.50
CA GLN A 468 51.16 -17.15 -12.70
C GLN A 468 50.73 -16.06 -13.69
N MET A 469 49.43 -15.92 -13.97
CA MET A 469 48.92 -14.87 -14.85
C MET A 469 49.23 -13.47 -14.31
N ALA A 470 49.04 -13.24 -13.00
CA ALA A 470 49.35 -11.96 -12.36
C ALA A 470 50.85 -11.61 -12.41
N ASN A 471 51.73 -12.60 -12.25
CA ASN A 471 53.18 -12.41 -12.34
C ASN A 471 53.62 -12.06 -13.77
N VAL A 472 53.00 -12.66 -14.79
CA VAL A 472 53.26 -12.35 -16.20
C VAL A 472 52.80 -10.92 -16.54
N THR A 473 51.63 -10.49 -16.07
CA THR A 473 51.14 -9.10 -16.28
C THR A 473 51.99 -8.04 -15.57
N ARG A 474 52.61 -8.37 -14.42
CA ARG A 474 53.55 -7.47 -13.73
C ARG A 474 54.94 -7.43 -14.38
N GLY A 475 55.31 -8.46 -15.15
CA GLY A 475 56.59 -8.55 -15.83
C GLY A 475 56.71 -7.78 -17.15
N SER A 476 55.63 -7.14 -17.63
CA SER A 476 55.60 -6.41 -18.92
C SER A 476 55.73 -4.89 -18.83
N SER A 477 55.86 -4.30 -17.64
CA SER A 477 56.45 -2.97 -17.49
C SER A 477 57.97 -3.14 -17.51
N GLY A 478 58.52 -3.20 -18.73
CA GLY A 478 59.97 -3.22 -18.96
C GLY A 478 60.66 -1.98 -18.37
N PRO A 479 61.99 -2.03 -18.19
CA PRO A 479 62.73 -0.92 -17.62
C PRO A 479 62.54 0.32 -18.50
N VAL A 480 62.12 1.43 -17.89
CA VAL A 480 62.28 2.76 -18.49
C VAL A 480 63.77 3.03 -18.48
N THR A 481 64.43 2.80 -19.61
CA THR A 481 65.72 3.42 -19.95
C THR A 481 65.48 4.60 -20.84
#